data_AF-A0A3R7PJ23-F1
#
_entry.id   AF-A0A3R7PJ23-F1
#
_cell.length_a   1.000
_cell.length_b   1.000
_cell.length_c   1.000
_cell.angle_alpha   90.00
_cell.angle_beta   90.00
_cell.angle_gamma   90.00
#
_symmetry.space_group_name_H-M   'P 1'
#
loop_
_entity.id
_entity.type
_entity.pdbx_description
1 polymer ?
#
loop_
_entity_poly.entity_id
_entity_poly.type
_entity_poly.pdbx_seq_one_letter_code
_entity_poly.pdbx_strand_id
1 'polypeptide(L)'
;MASDGLVDEKESLRTKVSVLERELRQRTAECSKLRDELRQFGELKQKVESQRELILAQREQLDFLRTAHASAVDALEKKAKEDRDREHRERFQSLSARLGDEVPQRKSSPQNSAPNVGASVGLVPTSDGARVVLKSSDISSLGFAPVQRPVDFLGGRQNLLRQNENAGTGGTEEDEAARIMEMAQDEALLDLQYAEVADQEEKELRERFEALRRR
;
A
#
# COMPACT_ATOMS: atom_id res chain seq x y z
N MET A 1 75.35 47.59 -25.50
CA MET A 1 74.19 47.59 -26.40
C MET A 1 73.70 46.17 -26.71
N ALA A 2 74.47 45.29 -27.38
CA ALA A 2 74.04 43.91 -27.64
C ALA A 2 74.01 43.01 -26.38
N SER A 3 74.80 43.37 -25.36
CA SER A 3 74.85 42.67 -24.06
C SER A 3 73.56 42.79 -23.26
N ASP A 4 72.91 43.95 -23.30
CA ASP A 4 71.83 44.30 -22.37
C ASP A 4 70.52 43.63 -22.80
N GLY A 5 70.25 43.55 -24.10
CA GLY A 5 69.10 42.82 -24.64
C GLY A 5 69.13 41.31 -24.35
N LEU A 6 70.32 40.71 -24.28
CA LEU A 6 70.48 39.30 -23.89
C LEU A 6 70.20 39.07 -22.40
N VAL A 7 70.47 40.06 -21.55
CA VAL A 7 70.17 40.00 -20.11
C VAL A 7 68.66 40.08 -19.90
N ASP A 8 67.98 41.03 -20.54
CA ASP A 8 66.52 41.18 -20.46
C ASP A 8 65.77 39.94 -20.98
N GLU A 9 66.24 39.37 -22.09
CA GLU A 9 65.67 38.13 -22.65
C GLU A 9 65.84 36.95 -21.67
N LYS A 10 67.02 36.81 -21.06
CA LYS A 10 67.28 35.78 -20.06
C LYS A 10 66.38 35.92 -18.83
N GLU A 11 66.13 37.15 -18.37
CA GLU A 11 65.19 37.41 -17.27
C GLU A 11 63.74 37.10 -17.66
N SER A 12 63.33 37.47 -18.88
CA SER A 12 62.02 37.10 -19.43
C SER A 12 61.84 35.58 -19.51
N LEU A 13 62.87 34.85 -19.97
CA LEU A 13 62.82 33.38 -20.01
C LEU A 13 62.74 32.77 -18.61
N ARG A 14 63.50 33.29 -17.64
CA ARG A 14 63.43 32.81 -16.24
C ARG A 14 62.05 33.00 -15.63
N THR A 15 61.43 34.15 -15.85
CA THR A 15 60.07 34.42 -15.35
C THR A 15 59.05 33.50 -16.02
N LYS A 16 59.12 33.31 -17.35
CA LYS A 16 58.26 32.37 -18.08
C LYS A 16 58.40 30.93 -17.58
N VAL A 17 59.63 30.45 -17.40
CA VAL A 17 59.88 29.11 -16.84
C VAL A 17 59.28 28.97 -15.45
N SER A 18 59.46 29.97 -14.58
CA SER A 18 58.87 29.95 -13.23
C SER A 18 57.34 29.94 -13.23
N VAL A 19 56.69 30.64 -14.17
CA VAL A 19 55.23 30.58 -14.35
C VAL A 19 54.81 29.18 -14.80
N LEU A 20 55.44 28.64 -15.84
CA LEU A 20 55.13 27.31 -16.36
C LEU A 20 55.35 26.20 -15.33
N GLU A 21 56.39 26.29 -14.50
CA GLU A 21 56.63 25.35 -13.40
C GLU A 21 55.50 25.40 -12.36
N ARG A 22 55.01 26.60 -12.01
CA ARG A 22 53.88 26.75 -11.09
C ARG A 22 52.61 26.18 -11.67
N GLU A 23 52.32 26.47 -12.94
CA GLU A 23 51.15 25.94 -13.65
C GLU A 23 51.22 24.41 -13.75
N LEU A 24 52.38 23.84 -14.09
CA LEU A 24 52.56 22.39 -14.17
C LEU A 24 52.33 21.73 -12.81
N ARG A 25 52.84 22.31 -11.72
CA ARG A 25 52.62 21.81 -10.36
C ARG A 25 51.13 21.87 -10.00
N GLN A 26 50.45 22.98 -10.31
CA GLN A 26 49.03 23.12 -10.05
C GLN A 26 48.21 22.08 -10.83
N ARG A 27 48.46 21.94 -12.14
CA ARG A 27 47.79 20.94 -12.99
C ARG A 27 48.05 19.51 -12.53
N THR A 28 49.27 19.21 -12.09
CA THR A 28 49.62 17.89 -11.54
C THR A 28 48.85 17.61 -10.24
N ALA A 29 48.71 18.61 -9.36
CA ALA A 29 47.92 18.50 -8.14
C ALA A 29 46.43 18.30 -8.45
N GLU A 30 45.87 19.06 -9.39
CA GLU A 30 44.49 18.88 -9.88
C GLU A 30 44.27 17.47 -10.44
N CYS A 31 45.20 16.96 -11.27
CA CYS A 31 45.11 15.61 -11.80
C CYS A 31 45.18 14.53 -10.70
N SER A 32 45.97 14.75 -9.63
CA SER A 32 45.99 13.84 -8.49
C SER A 32 44.64 13.83 -7.78
N LYS A 33 44.08 15.00 -7.48
CA LYS A 33 42.76 15.12 -6.85
C LYS A 33 41.66 14.42 -7.65
N LEU A 34 41.61 14.67 -8.97
CA LEU A 34 40.63 14.02 -9.84
C LEU A 34 40.77 12.49 -9.87
N ARG A 35 41.99 11.95 -9.78
CA ARG A 35 42.19 10.50 -9.68
C ARG A 35 41.69 9.95 -8.35
N ASP A 36 41.89 10.68 -7.25
CA ASP A 36 41.41 10.28 -5.93
C ASP A 36 39.88 10.33 -5.88
N GLU A 37 39.26 11.38 -6.42
CA GLU A 37 37.81 11.51 -6.58
C GLU A 37 37.23 10.38 -7.43
N LEU A 38 37.85 10.04 -8.57
CA LEU A 38 37.44 8.93 -9.41
C LEU A 38 37.49 7.58 -8.67
N ARG A 39 38.50 7.38 -7.81
CA ARG A 39 38.60 6.18 -6.97
C ARG A 39 37.45 6.12 -5.96
N GLN A 40 37.19 7.21 -5.25
CA GLN A 40 36.07 7.32 -4.30
C GLN A 40 34.73 7.09 -4.99
N PHE A 41 34.52 7.67 -6.17
CA PHE A 41 33.33 7.44 -6.97
C PHE A 41 33.18 5.96 -7.37
N GLY A 42 34.28 5.30 -7.73
CA GLY A 42 34.30 3.86 -8.00
C GLY A 42 33.84 3.02 -6.81
N GLU A 43 34.32 3.33 -5.60
CA GLU A 43 33.91 2.65 -4.37
C GLU A 43 32.43 2.89 -4.03
N LEU A 44 31.95 4.12 -4.20
CA LEU A 44 30.54 4.46 -4.00
C LEU A 44 29.64 3.73 -5.00
N LYS A 45 30.05 3.67 -6.27
CA LYS A 45 29.32 2.93 -7.31
C LYS A 45 29.17 1.45 -6.93
N GLN A 46 30.25 0.80 -6.47
CA GLN A 46 30.20 -0.59 -6.02
C GLN A 46 29.25 -0.79 -4.83
N LYS A 47 29.25 0.14 -3.85
CA LYS A 47 28.30 0.10 -2.73
C LYS A 47 26.85 0.27 -3.18
N VAL A 48 26.59 1.15 -4.13
CA VAL A 48 25.23 1.34 -4.69
C VAL A 48 24.79 0.10 -5.44
N GLU A 49 25.67 -0.54 -6.21
CA GLU A 49 25.37 -1.80 -6.91
C GLU A 49 25.06 -2.93 -5.92
N SER A 50 25.85 -3.10 -4.86
CA SER A 50 25.59 -4.12 -3.84
C SER A 50 24.31 -3.87 -3.04
N GLN A 51 24.00 -2.60 -2.72
CA GLN A 51 22.73 -2.24 -2.10
C GLN A 51 21.53 -2.53 -3.01
N ARG A 52 21.65 -2.29 -4.32
CA ARG A 52 20.59 -2.63 -5.28
C ARG A 52 20.34 -4.13 -5.34
N GLU A 53 21.40 -4.95 -5.37
CA GLU A 53 21.28 -6.41 -5.33
C GLU A 53 20.60 -6.88 -4.03
N LEU A 54 20.98 -6.31 -2.88
CA LEU A 54 20.35 -6.62 -1.60
C LEU A 54 18.85 -6.27 -1.59
N ILE A 55 18.48 -5.10 -2.10
CA ILE A 55 17.08 -4.67 -2.19
C ILE A 55 16.28 -5.63 -3.07
N LEU A 56 16.84 -6.09 -4.19
CA LEU A 56 16.18 -7.08 -5.05
C LEU A 56 15.97 -8.40 -4.31
N ALA A 57 17.01 -8.92 -3.64
CA ALA A 57 16.89 -10.15 -2.85
C ALA A 57 15.85 -10.03 -1.73
N GLN A 58 15.78 -8.88 -1.05
CA GLN A 58 14.78 -8.63 0.00
C GLN A 58 13.37 -8.55 -0.58
N ARG A 59 13.18 -7.96 -1.77
CA ARG A 59 11.88 -7.94 -2.45
C ARG A 59 11.43 -9.34 -2.82
N GLU A 60 12.33 -10.17 -3.36
CA GLU A 60 12.05 -11.58 -3.67
C GLU A 60 11.64 -12.35 -2.41
N GLN A 61 12.31 -12.11 -1.26
CA GLN A 61 11.92 -12.70 0.02
C GLN A 61 10.54 -12.25 0.50
N LEU A 62 10.22 -10.96 0.38
CA LEU A 62 8.89 -10.45 0.73
C LEU A 62 7.80 -11.06 -0.14
N ASP A 63 8.03 -11.17 -1.45
CA ASP A 63 7.07 -11.76 -2.37
C ASP A 63 6.89 -13.26 -2.10
N PHE A 64 7.98 -13.98 -1.83
CA PHE A 64 7.91 -15.37 -1.36
C PHE A 64 7.08 -15.50 -0.08
N LEU A 65 7.34 -14.67 0.93
CA LEU A 65 6.59 -14.72 2.20
C LEU A 65 5.12 -14.36 2.01
N ARG A 66 4.80 -13.38 1.16
CA ARG A 66 3.41 -13.02 0.83
C ARG A 66 2.68 -14.18 0.17
N THR A 67 3.30 -14.85 -0.79
CA THR A 67 2.70 -16.02 -1.46
C THR A 67 2.52 -17.20 -0.50
N ALA A 68 3.50 -17.46 0.37
CA ALA A 68 3.41 -18.49 1.40
C ALA A 68 2.30 -18.18 2.42
N HIS A 69 2.18 -16.92 2.85
CA HIS A 69 1.13 -16.47 3.75
C HIS A 69 -0.25 -16.61 3.11
N ALA A 70 -0.44 -16.14 1.88
CA ALA A 70 -1.69 -16.31 1.14
C ALA A 70 -2.08 -17.80 1.02
N SER A 71 -1.13 -18.66 0.64
CA SER A 71 -1.37 -20.10 0.58
C SER A 71 -1.73 -20.71 1.94
N ALA A 72 -1.14 -20.24 3.04
CA ALA A 72 -1.45 -20.72 4.38
C ALA A 72 -2.86 -20.29 4.81
N VAL A 73 -3.25 -19.04 4.51
CA VAL A 73 -4.61 -18.53 4.76
C VAL A 73 -5.63 -19.35 3.98
N ASP A 74 -5.42 -19.57 2.68
CA ASP A 74 -6.31 -20.39 1.84
C ASP A 74 -6.45 -21.82 2.39
N ALA A 75 -5.36 -22.42 2.88
CA ALA A 75 -5.39 -23.75 3.48
C ALA A 75 -6.20 -23.79 4.79
N LEU A 76 -6.09 -22.75 5.62
CA LEU A 76 -6.88 -22.62 6.85
C LEU A 76 -8.36 -22.42 6.56
N GLU A 77 -8.71 -21.57 5.60
CA GLU A 77 -10.10 -21.36 5.18
C GLU A 77 -10.72 -22.64 4.61
N LYS A 78 -9.97 -23.36 3.76
CA LYS A 78 -10.40 -24.65 3.23
C LYS A 78 -10.66 -25.65 4.34
N LYS A 79 -9.74 -25.78 5.30
CA LYS A 79 -9.93 -26.67 6.45
C LYS A 79 -11.14 -26.26 7.29
N ALA A 80 -11.31 -24.98 7.56
CA ALA A 80 -12.46 -24.46 8.31
C ALA A 80 -13.80 -24.72 7.59
N LYS A 81 -13.80 -24.71 6.25
CA LYS A 81 -14.96 -25.11 5.45
C LYS A 81 -15.21 -26.62 5.55
N GLU A 82 -14.18 -27.43 5.39
CA GLU A 82 -14.28 -28.90 5.50
C GLU A 82 -14.78 -29.34 6.87
N ASP A 83 -14.33 -28.70 7.95
CA ASP A 83 -14.78 -28.98 9.32
C ASP A 83 -16.26 -28.60 9.51
N ARG A 84 -16.71 -27.45 8.97
CA ARG A 84 -18.15 -27.09 8.95
C ARG A 84 -18.98 -28.09 8.15
N ASP A 85 -18.53 -28.45 6.95
CA ASP A 85 -19.23 -29.42 6.10
C ASP A 85 -19.28 -30.82 6.72
N ARG A 86 -18.24 -31.21 7.48
CA ARG A 86 -18.22 -32.45 8.26
C ARG A 86 -19.26 -32.40 9.38
N GLU A 87 -19.27 -31.33 10.16
CA GLU A 87 -20.24 -31.14 11.25
C GLU A 87 -21.70 -31.13 10.72
N HIS A 88 -21.96 -30.44 9.61
CA HIS A 88 -23.27 -30.44 8.97
C HIS A 88 -23.70 -31.84 8.52
N ARG A 89 -22.78 -32.64 7.95
CA ARG A 89 -23.04 -34.03 7.57
C ARG A 89 -23.34 -34.91 8.78
N GLU A 90 -22.57 -34.78 9.86
CA GLU A 90 -22.78 -35.52 11.11
C GLU A 90 -24.13 -35.19 11.76
N ARG A 91 -24.51 -33.91 11.79
CA ARG A 91 -25.83 -33.46 12.28
C ARG A 91 -26.96 -34.03 11.42
N PHE A 92 -26.81 -33.99 10.09
CA PHE A 92 -27.82 -34.53 9.18
C PHE A 92 -27.98 -36.05 9.33
N GLN A 93 -26.87 -36.78 9.42
CA GLN A 93 -26.87 -38.22 9.67
C GLN A 93 -27.57 -38.55 11.01
N SER A 94 -27.22 -37.82 12.08
CA SER A 94 -27.84 -37.98 13.40
C SER A 94 -29.35 -37.73 13.39
N LEU A 95 -29.81 -36.69 12.68
CA LEU A 95 -31.24 -36.41 12.52
C LEU A 95 -31.94 -37.47 11.68
N SER A 96 -31.32 -37.89 10.57
CA SER A 96 -31.88 -38.93 9.70
C SER A 96 -32.02 -40.28 10.40
N ALA A 97 -31.07 -40.64 11.28
CA ALA A 97 -31.17 -41.83 12.11
C ALA A 97 -32.34 -41.75 13.10
N ARG A 98 -32.60 -40.57 13.70
CA ARG A 98 -33.75 -40.37 14.60
C ARG A 98 -35.08 -40.39 13.88
N LEU A 99 -35.17 -39.82 12.67
CA LEU A 99 -36.40 -39.86 11.87
C LEU A 99 -36.61 -41.20 11.16
N GLY A 100 -35.55 -41.96 10.88
CA GLY A 100 -35.64 -43.27 10.23
C GLY A 100 -36.32 -44.35 11.09
N ASP A 101 -36.35 -44.16 12.41
CA ASP A 101 -37.11 -45.02 13.34
C ASP A 101 -38.61 -44.65 13.41
N GLU A 102 -39.00 -43.49 12.90
CA GLU A 102 -40.42 -43.16 12.69
C GLU A 102 -40.75 -43.34 11.21
N VAL A 103 -41.18 -44.55 10.84
CA VAL A 103 -42.05 -44.73 9.67
C VAL A 103 -43.47 -44.35 10.11
N PRO A 104 -44.00 -43.17 9.78
CA PRO A 104 -45.39 -42.87 10.05
C PRO A 104 -46.19 -43.55 8.94
N GLN A 105 -46.99 -44.55 9.31
CA GLN A 105 -48.08 -45.02 8.47
C GLN A 105 -48.88 -43.81 8.01
N ARG A 106 -48.90 -43.57 6.69
CA ARG A 106 -49.85 -42.67 6.04
C ARG A 106 -51.26 -43.04 6.50
N LYS A 107 -51.91 -42.16 7.24
CA LYS A 107 -53.36 -41.95 7.19
C LYS A 107 -53.72 -40.60 7.83
N SER A 108 -54.71 -39.98 7.18
CA SER A 108 -55.45 -38.76 7.51
C SER A 108 -54.71 -37.42 7.46
N SER A 109 -55.06 -36.67 6.41
CA SER A 109 -55.26 -35.22 6.42
C SER A 109 -55.95 -34.72 7.70
N PRO A 110 -55.66 -33.48 8.11
CA PRO A 110 -56.75 -32.51 8.11
C PRO A 110 -56.38 -31.15 7.50
N GLN A 111 -57.38 -30.64 6.80
CA GLN A 111 -57.65 -29.27 6.43
C GLN A 111 -57.72 -28.39 7.69
N ASN A 112 -56.98 -27.28 7.74
CA ASN A 112 -57.47 -25.93 8.06
C ASN A 112 -56.44 -24.98 8.69
N SER A 113 -56.63 -23.71 8.32
CA SER A 113 -56.19 -22.45 8.94
C SER A 113 -54.68 -22.15 8.95
N ALA A 114 -54.31 -21.29 8.01
CA ALA A 114 -53.07 -20.52 8.04
C ALA A 114 -53.01 -19.63 9.31
N PRO A 115 -51.88 -19.60 10.03
CA PRO A 115 -51.67 -18.64 11.10
C PRO A 115 -51.30 -17.28 10.48
N ASN A 116 -52.06 -16.26 10.86
CA ASN A 116 -51.82 -14.88 10.50
C ASN A 116 -50.63 -14.37 11.32
N VAL A 117 -49.41 -14.46 10.77
CA VAL A 117 -48.19 -13.92 11.37
C VAL A 117 -47.80 -12.68 10.58
N GLY A 118 -47.90 -11.53 11.23
CA GLY A 118 -47.44 -10.27 10.67
C GLY A 118 -45.92 -10.25 10.53
N ALA A 119 -45.44 -10.09 9.30
CA ALA A 119 -44.35 -9.20 8.89
C ALA A 119 -44.07 -9.43 7.39
N SER A 120 -44.22 -8.36 6.60
CA SER A 120 -43.56 -8.10 5.31
C SER A 120 -43.54 -9.24 4.26
N VAL A 121 -44.60 -9.33 3.44
CA VAL A 121 -44.60 -9.51 1.96
C VAL A 121 -46.01 -9.97 1.57
N GLY A 122 -46.77 -9.12 0.88
CA GLY A 122 -48.14 -9.42 0.45
C GLY A 122 -48.16 -9.86 -1.02
N LEU A 123 -48.58 -11.10 -1.27
CA LEU A 123 -48.93 -11.56 -2.62
C LEU A 123 -50.34 -11.05 -2.95
N VAL A 124 -50.48 -10.27 -4.02
CA VAL A 124 -51.79 -9.79 -4.50
C VAL A 124 -52.18 -10.64 -5.71
N PRO A 125 -53.32 -11.36 -5.68
CA PRO A 125 -53.82 -12.09 -6.83
C PRO A 125 -54.37 -11.10 -7.87
N THR A 126 -53.84 -11.15 -9.11
CA THR A 126 -54.37 -10.41 -10.26
C THR A 126 -54.85 -11.38 -11.33
N SER A 127 -55.64 -10.92 -12.30
CA SER A 127 -56.23 -11.76 -13.36
C SER A 127 -55.20 -12.50 -14.23
N ASP A 128 -53.93 -12.06 -14.21
CA ASP A 128 -52.80 -12.69 -14.90
C ASP A 128 -51.88 -13.52 -13.97
N GLY A 129 -52.30 -13.76 -12.72
CA GLY A 129 -51.55 -14.54 -11.73
C GLY A 129 -51.17 -13.75 -10.45
N ALA A 130 -50.66 -14.46 -9.45
CA ALA A 130 -50.23 -13.86 -8.18
C ALA A 130 -48.92 -13.09 -8.38
N ARG A 131 -48.95 -11.78 -8.12
CA ARG A 131 -47.77 -10.90 -8.17
C ARG A 131 -47.32 -10.54 -6.76
N VAL A 132 -46.02 -10.61 -6.52
CA VAL A 132 -45.40 -10.19 -5.26
C VAL A 132 -45.36 -8.66 -5.24
N VAL A 133 -46.10 -8.04 -4.31
CA VAL A 133 -46.05 -6.59 -4.10
C VAL A 133 -45.03 -6.33 -2.99
N LEU A 134 -43.81 -5.98 -3.40
CA LEU A 134 -42.80 -5.46 -2.50
C LEU A 134 -43.16 -4.00 -2.21
N LYS A 135 -43.51 -3.69 -0.95
CA LYS A 135 -43.53 -2.31 -0.49
C LYS A 135 -42.07 -1.86 -0.44
N SER A 136 -41.66 -1.01 -1.38
CA SER A 136 -40.40 -0.29 -1.32
C SER A 136 -40.43 0.63 -0.10
N SER A 137 -39.88 0.17 1.01
CA SER A 137 -39.59 1.04 2.15
C SER A 137 -38.58 2.10 1.70
N ASP A 138 -38.75 3.32 2.18
CA ASP A 138 -37.83 4.44 1.96
C ASP A 138 -36.41 4.06 2.36
N ILE A 139 -35.59 3.73 1.37
CA ILE A 139 -34.16 3.59 1.56
C ILE A 139 -33.62 5.00 1.78
N SER A 140 -33.27 5.28 3.03
CA SER A 140 -32.57 6.48 3.51
C SER A 140 -31.67 7.11 2.44
N SER A 141 -32.02 8.32 2.01
CA SER A 141 -31.32 9.11 1.00
C SER A 141 -30.11 9.88 1.54
N LEU A 142 -29.40 9.34 2.53
CA LEU A 142 -28.16 9.93 3.06
C LEU A 142 -26.97 9.14 2.52
N GLY A 143 -26.39 9.59 1.40
CA GLY A 143 -25.11 9.03 0.96
C GLY A 143 -24.56 9.45 -0.40
N PHE A 144 -25.39 9.91 -1.35
CA PHE A 144 -24.88 10.37 -2.64
C PHE A 144 -24.86 11.89 -2.71
N ALA A 145 -23.97 12.51 -1.93
CA ALA A 145 -23.49 13.82 -2.32
C ALA A 145 -22.70 13.66 -3.63
N PRO A 146 -22.85 14.55 -4.63
CA PRO A 146 -21.98 14.55 -5.80
C PRO A 146 -20.58 14.93 -5.35
N VAL A 147 -19.75 13.92 -5.09
CA VAL A 147 -18.33 14.10 -4.83
C VAL A 147 -17.70 14.58 -6.14
N GLN A 148 -17.36 15.87 -6.21
CA GLN A 148 -16.34 16.35 -7.14
C GLN A 148 -15.07 15.57 -6.81
N ARG A 149 -14.77 14.55 -7.61
CA ARG A 149 -13.50 13.81 -7.48
C ARG A 149 -12.38 14.82 -7.73
N PRO A 150 -11.38 14.92 -6.84
CA PRO A 150 -10.14 15.59 -7.18
C PRO A 150 -9.59 14.91 -8.44
N VAL A 151 -9.47 15.69 -9.51
CA VAL A 151 -8.68 15.30 -10.66
C VAL A 151 -7.26 15.23 -10.14
N ASP A 152 -6.76 14.01 -9.94
CA ASP A 152 -5.37 13.62 -10.16
C ASP A 152 -5.15 12.24 -9.53
N PHE A 153 -5.57 11.21 -10.26
CA PHE A 153 -5.06 9.85 -9.98
C PHE A 153 -4.34 9.21 -11.17
N LEU A 154 -4.44 9.74 -12.39
CA LEU A 154 -3.66 9.26 -13.54
C LEU A 154 -3.41 10.41 -14.52
N GLY A 155 -2.14 10.81 -14.63
CA GLY A 155 -1.71 12.07 -15.23
C GLY A 155 -2.14 12.37 -16.66
N GLY A 156 -2.41 13.65 -16.89
CA GLY A 156 -2.49 14.29 -18.21
C GLY A 156 -1.96 15.74 -18.11
N ARG A 157 -0.68 15.93 -18.43
CA ARG A 157 0.01 17.22 -18.55
C ARG A 157 -0.75 18.20 -19.46
N GLN A 158 -0.89 19.47 -19.08
CA GLN A 158 -0.50 20.64 -19.89
C GLN A 158 -0.20 21.88 -19.00
N ASN A 159 1.09 22.20 -18.91
CA ASN A 159 1.69 23.54 -18.83
C ASN A 159 0.92 24.68 -18.14
N LEU A 160 1.35 25.05 -16.94
CA LEU A 160 1.63 26.46 -16.62
C LEU A 160 2.96 26.54 -15.88
N LEU A 161 4.04 26.49 -16.67
CA LEU A 161 5.30 27.14 -16.35
C LEU A 161 5.00 28.63 -16.10
N ARG A 162 4.76 29.00 -14.84
CA ARG A 162 4.89 30.38 -14.41
C ARG A 162 5.92 30.41 -13.28
N GLN A 163 7.15 30.61 -13.73
CA GLN A 163 8.21 31.39 -13.07
C GLN A 163 7.97 31.69 -11.59
N ASN A 164 8.74 31.01 -10.75
CA ASN A 164 9.43 31.66 -9.64
C ASN A 164 10.83 31.04 -9.54
N GLU A 165 11.66 31.42 -10.51
CA GLU A 165 13.09 31.55 -10.30
C GLU A 165 13.27 32.59 -9.19
N ASN A 166 13.49 32.15 -7.96
CA ASN A 166 14.27 32.85 -6.93
C ASN A 166 14.21 32.09 -5.60
N ALA A 167 15.12 31.15 -5.43
CA ALA A 167 15.82 30.94 -4.17
C ALA A 167 17.03 30.06 -4.47
N GLY A 168 18.10 30.71 -4.88
CA GLY A 168 19.41 30.10 -4.70
C GLY A 168 19.69 29.89 -3.21
N THR A 169 20.73 29.09 -2.98
CA THR A 169 21.58 29.08 -1.78
C THR A 169 21.22 28.06 -0.70
N GLY A 170 21.93 26.94 -0.73
CA GLY A 170 22.43 26.23 0.46
C GLY A 170 21.40 25.74 1.47
N GLY A 171 20.71 24.65 1.16
CA GLY A 171 20.13 23.78 2.19
C GLY A 171 21.11 22.64 2.45
N THR A 172 21.71 22.62 3.62
CA THR A 172 22.56 21.53 4.12
C THR A 172 21.80 20.19 4.08
N GLU A 173 22.48 19.09 3.73
CA GLU A 173 21.89 17.73 3.67
C GLU A 173 21.14 17.34 4.97
N GLU A 174 21.48 17.97 6.09
CA GLU A 174 20.79 17.86 7.39
C GLU A 174 19.32 18.33 7.34
N ASP A 175 18.97 19.33 6.53
CA ASP A 175 17.60 19.83 6.39
C ASP A 175 16.72 18.90 5.54
N GLU A 176 17.33 18.10 4.66
CA GLU A 176 16.62 17.07 3.91
C GLU A 176 16.39 15.82 4.78
N ALA A 177 17.40 15.41 5.55
CA ALA A 177 17.26 14.33 6.53
C ALA A 177 16.21 14.64 7.62
N ALA A 178 16.15 15.89 8.10
CA ALA A 178 15.14 16.32 9.07
C ALA A 178 13.71 16.21 8.50
N ARG A 179 13.50 16.64 7.25
CA ARG A 179 12.20 16.51 6.56
C ARG A 179 11.78 15.06 6.35
N ILE A 180 12.73 14.19 5.99
CA ILE A 180 12.44 12.76 5.82
C ILE A 180 12.09 12.11 7.16
N MET A 181 12.78 12.46 8.24
CA MET A 181 12.45 11.97 9.58
C MET A 181 11.09 12.45 10.08
N GLU A 182 10.70 13.69 9.77
CA GLU A 182 9.36 14.22 10.11
C GLU A 182 8.25 13.44 9.39
N MET A 183 8.39 13.19 8.08
CA MET A 183 7.42 12.36 7.35
C MET A 183 7.34 10.93 7.89
N ALA A 184 8.47 10.33 8.26
CA ALA A 184 8.49 8.98 8.83
C ALA A 184 7.82 8.92 10.21
N GLN A 185 7.90 10.00 11.00
CA GLN A 185 7.18 10.11 12.28
C GLN A 185 5.68 10.26 12.06
N ASP A 186 5.26 11.06 11.08
CA ASP A 186 3.86 11.23 10.74
C ASP A 186 3.23 9.93 10.24
N GLU A 187 3.96 9.15 9.43
CA GLU A 187 3.52 7.83 8.95
C GLU A 187 3.36 6.84 10.11
N ALA A 188 4.33 6.79 11.04
CA ALA A 188 4.24 5.95 12.22
C ALA A 188 3.06 6.34 13.14
N LEU A 189 2.73 7.63 13.22
CA LEU A 189 1.59 8.11 14.00
C LEU A 189 0.26 7.70 13.36
N LEU A 190 0.17 7.76 12.03
CA LEU A 190 -0.99 7.29 11.28
C LEU A 190 -1.20 5.78 11.45
N ASP A 191 -0.13 4.99 11.42
CA ASP A 191 -0.20 3.53 11.66
C ASP A 191 -0.76 3.19 13.04
N LEU A 192 -0.39 3.94 14.08
CA LEU A 192 -0.96 3.79 15.42
C LEU A 192 -2.46 4.13 15.45
N GLN A 193 -2.88 5.19 14.76
CA GLN A 193 -4.29 5.55 14.67
C GLN A 193 -5.11 4.49 13.91
N TYR A 194 -4.56 3.94 12.82
CA TYR A 194 -5.22 2.86 12.08
C TYR A 194 -5.35 1.58 12.89
N ALA A 195 -4.34 1.24 13.70
CA ALA A 195 -4.42 0.11 14.62
C ALA A 195 -5.51 0.30 15.68
N GLU A 196 -5.62 1.51 16.26
CA GLU A 196 -6.64 1.81 17.28
C GLU A 196 -8.06 1.75 16.70
N VAL A 197 -8.26 2.26 15.48
CA VAL A 197 -9.56 2.18 14.78
C VAL A 197 -9.93 0.72 14.49
N ALA A 198 -8.98 -0.09 14.02
CA ALA A 198 -9.22 -1.51 13.74
C ALA A 198 -9.63 -2.29 15.01
N ASP A 199 -8.96 -2.04 16.13
CA ASP A 199 -9.29 -2.67 17.42
C ASP A 199 -10.68 -2.25 17.92
N GLN A 200 -11.05 -0.99 17.70
CA GLN A 200 -12.36 -0.47 18.10
C GLN A 200 -13.51 -1.03 17.25
N GLU A 201 -13.31 -1.15 15.94
CA GLU A 201 -14.25 -1.81 15.04
C GLU A 201 -14.42 -3.29 15.39
N GLU A 202 -13.33 -4.00 15.69
CA GLU A 202 -13.41 -5.41 16.10
C GLU A 202 -14.19 -5.56 17.41
N LYS A 203 -13.98 -4.66 18.36
CA LYS A 203 -14.70 -4.65 19.64
C LYS A 203 -16.21 -4.44 19.44
N GLU A 204 -16.59 -3.46 18.62
CA GLU A 204 -18.01 -3.22 18.30
C GLU A 204 -18.66 -4.42 17.62
N LEU A 205 -17.95 -5.08 16.70
CA LEU A 205 -18.44 -6.28 16.03
C LEU A 205 -18.64 -7.44 17.02
N ARG A 206 -17.71 -7.63 17.96
CA ARG A 206 -17.83 -8.64 19.02
C ARG A 206 -19.02 -8.35 19.94
N GLU A 207 -19.23 -7.10 20.35
CA GLU A 207 -20.37 -6.70 21.17
C GLU A 207 -21.72 -6.93 20.46
N ARG A 208 -21.82 -6.58 19.18
CA ARG A 208 -23.01 -6.85 18.36
C ARG A 208 -23.26 -8.34 18.19
N PHE A 209 -22.21 -9.13 18.01
CA PHE A 209 -22.30 -10.58 17.90
C PHE A 209 -22.78 -11.22 19.21
N GLU A 210 -22.25 -10.78 20.36
CA GLU A 210 -22.74 -11.22 21.66
C GLU A 210 -24.21 -10.83 21.91
N ALA A 211 -24.61 -9.62 21.52
CA ALA A 211 -25.99 -9.17 21.64
C ALA A 211 -26.96 -10.02 20.80
N LEU A 212 -26.54 -10.44 19.59
CA LEU A 212 -27.32 -11.37 18.77
C LEU A 212 -27.44 -12.76 19.40
N ARG A 213 -26.40 -13.21 20.09
CA ARG A 213 -26.35 -14.55 20.71
C ARG A 213 -27.18 -14.66 21.99
N ARG A 214 -27.47 -13.53 22.64
CA ARG A 214 -28.31 -13.44 23.86
C ARG A 214 -29.82 -13.33 23.55
N ARG A 215 -30.21 -13.33 22.28
CA ARG A 215 -31.60 -13.25 21.81
C ARG A 215 -32.08 -14.62 21.33
#